data_AF-A0A7X7KWA9-F1
#
_entry.id   AF-A0A7X7KWA9-F1
#
_cell.length_a   1.000
_cell.length_b   1.000
_cell.length_c   1.000
_cell.angle_alpha   90.00
_cell.angle_beta   90.00
_cell.angle_gamma   90.00
#
_symmetry.space_group_name_H-M   'P 1'
#
loop_
_entity.id
_entity.type
_entity.pdbx_description
1 polymer ?
#
loop_
_entity_poly.entity_id
_entity_poly.type
_entity_poly.pdbx_seq_one_letter_code
_entity_poly.pdbx_strand_id
1 'polypeptide(L)'
;EALLRASKLSVKGFQKNAHPNGGFGYTGPGRGGLSSVGVLCMQFHNAGNYPEAKSTLEMMKAWKPIWVGSTPQLRLGKDEKAPNASAPGVAPGGSTQYYYYYATQAKFQAGGSEWKKWNEEMWPEYVKAQLVEPKAIADPQGVMQDIGWWENADNHSDRPVMDTCLASLQLMVYYRYLPTFKAVNIPEEVVATSTDSPDIQVDINL
;
A
#
# COMPACT_ATOMS: atom_id res chain seq x y z
N GLU A 1 -7.83 -17.81 -22.94
CA GLU A 1 -6.47 -18.24 -23.39
C GLU A 1 -5.40 -17.13 -23.42
N ALA A 2 -5.61 -16.01 -24.12
CA ALA A 2 -4.57 -14.97 -24.29
C ALA A 2 -4.07 -14.33 -22.98
N LEU A 3 -4.97 -14.05 -22.02
CA LEU A 3 -4.62 -13.50 -20.71
C LEU A 3 -3.76 -14.46 -19.88
N LEU A 4 -4.08 -15.76 -19.91
CA LEU A 4 -3.27 -16.77 -19.23
C LEU A 4 -1.87 -16.87 -19.84
N ARG A 5 -1.76 -16.79 -21.17
CA ARG A 5 -0.46 -16.72 -21.85
C ARG A 5 0.33 -15.48 -21.42
N ALA A 6 -0.30 -14.31 -21.40
CA ALA A 6 0.33 -13.07 -20.95
C ALA A 6 0.82 -13.19 -19.50
N SER A 7 -0.01 -13.68 -18.58
CA SER A 7 0.36 -13.96 -17.18
C SER A 7 1.59 -14.86 -17.07
N LYS A 8 1.62 -15.99 -17.78
CA LYS A 8 2.76 -16.93 -17.77
C LYS A 8 4.03 -16.30 -18.33
N LEU A 9 3.92 -15.51 -19.39
CA LEU A 9 5.06 -14.79 -19.98
C LEU A 9 5.59 -13.71 -19.03
N SER A 10 4.71 -12.97 -18.34
CA SER A 10 5.10 -12.00 -17.32
C SER A 10 5.90 -12.66 -16.19
N VAL A 11 5.46 -13.82 -15.70
CA VAL A 11 6.21 -14.61 -14.70
C VAL A 11 7.62 -14.96 -15.20
N LYS A 12 7.79 -15.35 -16.47
CA LYS A 12 9.11 -15.58 -17.05
C LYS A 12 9.96 -14.30 -17.11
N GLY A 13 9.34 -13.17 -17.39
CA GLY A 13 9.98 -11.86 -17.31
C GLY A 13 10.46 -11.52 -15.90
N PHE A 14 9.63 -11.75 -14.89
CA PHE A 14 10.00 -11.55 -13.49
C PHE A 14 11.13 -12.48 -13.06
N GLN A 15 11.08 -13.76 -13.44
CA GLN A 15 12.14 -14.73 -13.17
C GLN A 15 13.50 -14.30 -13.74
N LYS A 16 13.51 -13.82 -14.98
CA LYS A 16 14.75 -13.33 -15.63
C LYS A 16 15.34 -12.12 -14.91
N ASN A 17 14.50 -11.28 -14.32
CA ASN A 17 14.92 -10.03 -13.68
C ASN A 17 14.96 -10.11 -12.15
N ALA A 18 14.74 -11.29 -11.56
CA ALA A 18 14.82 -11.50 -10.14
C ALA A 18 16.27 -11.38 -9.65
N HIS A 19 16.48 -10.72 -8.52
CA HIS A 19 17.78 -10.70 -7.88
C HIS A 19 18.07 -12.05 -7.19
N PRO A 20 19.28 -12.64 -7.33
CA PRO A 20 19.60 -13.96 -6.75
C PRO A 20 19.34 -14.08 -5.24
N ASN A 21 19.54 -12.98 -4.50
CA ASN A 21 19.32 -12.89 -3.05
C ASN A 21 18.00 -12.18 -2.67
N GLY A 22 16.98 -12.30 -3.53
CA GLY A 22 15.68 -11.66 -3.37
C GLY A 22 15.68 -10.18 -3.77
N GLY A 23 14.57 -9.76 -4.38
CA GLY A 23 14.32 -8.40 -4.83
C GLY A 23 14.05 -8.28 -6.34
N PHE A 24 13.45 -7.14 -6.70
CA PHE A 24 13.19 -6.73 -8.07
C PHE A 24 13.59 -5.26 -8.27
N GLY A 25 14.16 -4.95 -9.43
CA GLY A 25 14.47 -3.57 -9.86
C GLY A 25 13.53 -3.09 -10.97
N TYR A 26 13.74 -1.86 -11.43
CA TYR A 26 12.89 -1.23 -12.44
C TYR A 26 13.03 -1.85 -13.84
N THR A 27 14.27 -2.16 -14.25
CA THR A 27 14.58 -2.74 -15.57
C THR A 27 15.38 -4.05 -15.49
N GLY A 28 15.65 -4.54 -14.28
CA GLY A 28 16.52 -5.69 -14.05
C GLY A 28 16.61 -6.08 -12.58
N PRO A 29 17.56 -6.96 -12.22
CA PRO A 29 17.81 -7.34 -10.82
C PRO A 29 18.08 -6.13 -9.93
N GLY A 30 17.41 -6.07 -8.77
CA GLY A 30 17.57 -5.00 -7.80
C GLY A 30 17.03 -5.41 -6.44
N ARG A 31 17.37 -4.66 -5.39
CA ARG A 31 16.95 -4.95 -4.00
C ARG A 31 16.32 -3.72 -3.32
N GLY A 32 15.80 -2.80 -4.13
CA GLY A 32 15.16 -1.57 -3.65
C GLY A 32 13.66 -1.76 -3.39
N GLY A 33 12.97 -0.65 -3.15
CA GLY A 33 11.55 -0.59 -2.81
C GLY A 33 10.62 -1.26 -3.82
N LEU A 34 10.99 -1.24 -5.11
CA LEU A 34 10.25 -1.93 -6.19
C LEU A 34 10.14 -3.44 -6.00
N SER A 35 10.95 -4.03 -5.10
CA SER A 35 10.84 -5.43 -4.72
C SER A 35 9.43 -5.79 -4.22
N SER A 36 8.75 -4.88 -3.51
CA SER A 36 7.38 -5.10 -3.04
C SER A 36 6.37 -5.16 -4.18
N VAL A 37 6.58 -4.38 -5.24
CA VAL A 37 5.76 -4.41 -6.46
C VAL A 37 5.94 -5.74 -7.18
N GLY A 38 7.19 -6.12 -7.44
CA GLY A 38 7.51 -7.35 -8.18
C GLY A 38 7.00 -8.62 -7.48
N VAL A 39 7.13 -8.70 -6.15
CA VAL A 39 6.64 -9.86 -5.40
C VAL A 39 5.12 -9.94 -5.35
N LEU A 40 4.42 -8.79 -5.25
CA LEU A 40 2.96 -8.77 -5.31
C LEU A 40 2.46 -9.22 -6.69
N CYS A 41 3.09 -8.76 -7.77
CA CYS A 41 2.79 -9.22 -9.11
C CYS A 41 2.97 -10.75 -9.23
N MET A 42 4.07 -11.28 -8.71
CA MET A 42 4.30 -12.74 -8.68
C MET A 42 3.20 -13.48 -7.92
N GLN A 43 2.75 -12.96 -6.77
CA GLN A 43 1.64 -13.54 -6.00
C GLN A 43 0.33 -13.57 -6.82
N PHE A 44 -0.04 -12.46 -7.45
CA PHE A 44 -1.26 -12.35 -8.26
C PHE A 44 -1.22 -13.13 -9.58
N HIS A 45 -0.04 -13.46 -10.08
CA HIS A 45 0.12 -14.35 -11.24
C HIS A 45 0.34 -15.82 -10.87
N ASN A 46 -0.11 -16.23 -9.67
CA ASN A 46 -0.01 -17.60 -9.14
C ASN A 46 1.42 -18.14 -9.01
N ALA A 47 2.41 -17.25 -8.91
CA ALA A 47 3.83 -17.58 -8.79
C ALA A 47 4.41 -17.17 -7.43
N GLY A 48 3.57 -16.83 -6.45
CA GLY A 48 4.01 -16.45 -5.09
C GLY A 48 4.82 -17.53 -4.35
N ASN A 49 4.68 -18.80 -4.74
CA ASN A 49 5.42 -19.92 -4.16
C ASN A 49 6.81 -20.16 -4.79
N TYR A 50 7.16 -19.41 -5.83
CA TYR A 50 8.42 -19.59 -6.56
C TYR A 50 9.60 -19.04 -5.75
N PRO A 51 10.84 -19.53 -5.98
CA PRO A 51 12.01 -19.18 -5.18
C PRO A 51 12.27 -17.67 -5.07
N GLU A 52 12.12 -16.93 -6.17
CA GLU A 52 12.31 -15.48 -6.25
C GLU A 52 11.27 -14.68 -5.45
N ALA A 53 10.02 -15.16 -5.40
CA ALA A 53 8.98 -14.53 -4.59
C ALA A 53 9.24 -14.78 -3.10
N LYS A 54 9.58 -16.03 -2.74
CA LYS A 54 9.93 -16.40 -1.36
C LYS A 54 11.16 -15.64 -0.86
N SER A 55 12.24 -15.61 -1.62
CA SER A 55 13.47 -14.90 -1.21
C SER A 55 13.26 -13.39 -1.11
N THR A 56 12.37 -12.81 -1.94
CA THR A 56 11.99 -11.40 -1.82
C THR A 56 11.17 -11.13 -0.57
N LEU A 57 10.18 -11.97 -0.24
CA LEU A 57 9.42 -11.86 1.02
C LEU A 57 10.33 -11.97 2.24
N GLU A 58 11.28 -12.92 2.24
CA GLU A 58 12.28 -13.06 3.30
C GLU A 58 13.14 -11.81 3.46
N MET A 59 13.63 -11.24 2.36
CA MET A 59 14.38 -9.98 2.36
C MET A 59 13.55 -8.82 2.94
N MET A 60 12.26 -8.75 2.59
CA MET A 60 11.34 -7.72 3.07
C MET A 60 10.93 -7.87 4.55
N LYS A 61 11.33 -8.95 5.25
CA LYS A 61 11.10 -9.07 6.71
C LYS A 61 11.85 -8.00 7.50
N ALA A 62 12.94 -7.48 6.96
CA ALA A 62 13.70 -6.39 7.58
C ALA A 62 12.96 -5.04 7.52
N TRP A 63 11.95 -4.89 6.66
CA TRP A 63 11.23 -3.64 6.50
C TRP A 63 10.23 -3.43 7.63
N LYS A 64 10.06 -2.17 8.04
CA LYS A 64 9.09 -1.74 9.05
C LYS A 64 8.15 -0.68 8.46
N PRO A 65 6.88 -0.63 8.85
CA PRO A 65 5.90 0.31 8.30
C PRO A 65 6.05 1.74 8.89
N ILE A 66 7.27 2.28 8.88
CA ILE A 66 7.60 3.59 9.46
C ILE A 66 6.98 4.72 8.64
N TRP A 67 6.31 5.69 9.28
CA TRP A 67 5.82 6.84 8.54
C TRP A 67 6.98 7.77 8.16
N VAL A 68 7.16 8.04 6.86
CA VAL A 68 8.22 8.92 6.33
C VAL A 68 7.55 10.07 5.60
N GLY A 69 7.24 11.12 6.36
CA GLY A 69 6.40 12.23 5.93
C GLY A 69 6.17 13.25 7.04
N SER A 70 5.33 14.25 6.77
CA SER A 70 4.84 15.18 7.79
C SER A 70 4.01 14.43 8.84
N THR A 71 4.02 14.94 10.06
CA THR A 71 3.15 14.52 11.18
C THR A 71 2.57 15.75 11.84
N PRO A 72 1.53 15.66 12.69
CA PRO A 72 0.99 16.82 13.40
C PRO A 72 2.05 17.61 14.20
N GLN A 73 3.16 16.98 14.60
CA GLN A 73 4.26 17.62 15.33
C GLN A 73 5.41 18.09 14.42
N LEU A 74 5.43 17.71 13.14
CA LEU A 74 6.49 18.04 12.19
C LEU A 74 5.91 18.23 10.80
N ARG A 75 5.83 19.47 10.33
CA ARG A 75 5.49 19.80 8.93
C ARG A 75 6.76 19.93 8.12
N LEU A 76 6.93 19.10 7.10
CA LEU A 76 8.08 19.14 6.22
C LEU A 76 7.84 20.14 5.09
N GLY A 77 8.87 20.93 4.78
CA GLY A 77 8.90 21.77 3.59
C GLY A 77 9.07 20.96 2.30
N LYS A 78 8.93 21.65 1.16
CA LYS A 78 9.26 21.08 -0.15
C LYS A 78 10.72 20.61 -0.16
N ASP A 79 10.94 19.37 -0.62
CA ASP A 79 12.24 18.70 -0.69
C ASP A 79 12.94 18.46 0.67
N GLU A 80 12.27 18.78 1.79
CA GLU A 80 12.77 18.47 3.12
C GLU A 80 12.64 16.97 3.40
N LYS A 81 13.73 16.36 3.87
CA LYS A 81 13.74 14.94 4.22
C LYS A 81 13.27 14.76 5.64
N ALA A 82 12.34 13.83 5.84
CA ALA A 82 11.95 13.40 7.18
C ALA A 82 13.19 12.89 7.96
N PRO A 83 13.36 13.23 9.25
CA PRO A 83 14.51 12.81 10.06
C PRO A 83 14.70 11.28 10.11
N ASN A 84 13.61 10.54 9.97
CA ASN A 84 13.60 9.08 9.98
C ASN A 84 13.67 8.45 8.58
N ALA A 85 13.89 9.22 7.50
CA ALA A 85 13.94 8.69 6.14
C ALA A 85 15.04 7.63 5.92
N SER A 86 16.08 7.63 6.76
CA SER A 86 17.17 6.64 6.74
C SER A 86 17.14 5.69 7.95
N ALA A 87 16.04 5.63 8.69
CA ALA A 87 15.93 4.78 9.86
C ALA A 87 16.04 3.29 9.49
N PRO A 88 16.63 2.43 10.35
CA PRO A 88 16.68 1.00 10.11
C PRO A 88 15.29 0.41 9.86
N GLY A 89 15.14 -0.30 8.74
CA GLY A 89 13.87 -0.89 8.31
C GLY A 89 13.07 -0.02 7.34
N VAL A 90 13.54 1.19 7.00
CA VAL A 90 12.96 1.93 5.88
C VAL A 90 13.26 1.22 4.56
N ALA A 91 12.24 1.04 3.71
CA ALA A 91 12.42 0.44 2.38
C ALA A 91 13.48 1.23 1.57
N PRO A 92 14.48 0.56 0.96
CA PRO A 92 15.51 1.27 0.22
C PRO A 92 14.94 1.94 -1.03
N GLY A 93 15.07 3.26 -1.16
CA GLY A 93 14.63 4.01 -2.32
C GLY A 93 14.07 5.39 -1.94
N GLY A 94 13.53 6.12 -2.90
CA GLY A 94 13.06 7.50 -2.71
C GLY A 94 11.56 7.67 -2.45
N SER A 95 10.76 6.61 -2.60
CA SER A 95 9.29 6.68 -2.58
C SER A 95 8.69 5.71 -1.55
N THR A 96 9.07 5.88 -0.28
CA THR A 96 8.79 4.94 0.81
C THR A 96 7.32 4.52 0.91
N GLN A 97 6.39 5.49 0.90
CA GLN A 97 4.96 5.18 1.08
C GLN A 97 4.36 4.47 -0.13
N TYR A 98 4.81 4.81 -1.34
CA TYR A 98 4.50 4.04 -2.54
C TYR A 98 4.95 2.59 -2.38
N TYR A 99 6.18 2.34 -1.93
CA TYR A 99 6.67 0.96 -1.71
C TYR A 99 5.92 0.22 -0.61
N TYR A 100 5.53 0.91 0.46
CA TYR A 100 4.77 0.33 1.57
C TYR A 100 3.35 -0.03 1.21
N TYR A 101 2.69 0.72 0.33
CA TYR A 101 1.41 0.30 -0.23
C TYR A 101 1.47 -1.10 -0.85
N TYR A 102 2.47 -1.36 -1.69
CA TYR A 102 2.67 -2.70 -2.26
C TYR A 102 3.18 -3.71 -1.23
N ALA A 103 4.04 -3.30 -0.29
CA ALA A 103 4.59 -4.20 0.73
C ALA A 103 3.51 -4.70 1.69
N THR A 104 2.59 -3.82 2.10
CA THR A 104 1.43 -4.15 2.94
C THR A 104 0.57 -5.20 2.25
N GLN A 105 0.26 -5.03 0.96
CA GLN A 105 -0.49 -6.04 0.20
C GLN A 105 0.27 -7.35 0.04
N ALA A 106 1.57 -7.30 -0.27
CA ALA A 106 2.37 -8.51 -0.44
C ALA A 106 2.47 -9.33 0.84
N LYS A 107 2.65 -8.65 1.98
CA LYS A 107 2.68 -9.26 3.31
C LYS A 107 1.30 -9.79 3.68
N PHE A 108 0.23 -9.06 3.41
CA PHE A 108 -1.15 -9.53 3.61
C PHE A 108 -1.44 -10.81 2.81
N GLN A 109 -1.08 -10.84 1.53
CA GLN A 109 -1.23 -12.02 0.66
C GLN A 109 -0.39 -13.21 1.15
N ALA A 110 0.80 -12.97 1.70
CA ALA A 110 1.63 -14.01 2.30
C ALA A 110 1.07 -14.52 3.64
N GLY A 111 0.38 -13.66 4.39
CA GLY A 111 -0.23 -13.99 5.68
C GLY A 111 0.79 -14.32 6.78
N GLY A 112 0.34 -15.10 7.77
CA GLY A 112 1.18 -15.62 8.85
C GLY A 112 1.67 -14.57 9.85
N SER A 113 2.76 -14.90 10.55
CA SER A 113 3.34 -14.06 11.60
C SER A 113 3.90 -12.73 11.08
N GLU A 114 4.43 -12.73 9.86
CA GLU A 114 4.97 -11.52 9.22
C GLU A 114 3.88 -10.49 8.93
N TRP A 115 2.74 -10.95 8.42
CA TRP A 115 1.57 -10.09 8.26
C TRP A 115 1.12 -9.54 9.60
N LYS A 116 0.93 -10.41 10.60
CA LYS A 116 0.46 -10.00 11.93
C LYS A 116 1.34 -8.91 12.53
N LYS A 117 2.66 -9.11 12.52
CA LYS A 117 3.64 -8.14 13.02
C LYS A 117 3.58 -6.81 12.25
N TRP A 118 3.63 -6.86 10.92
CA TRP A 118 3.56 -5.65 10.09
C TRP A 118 2.27 -4.87 10.35
N ASN A 119 1.15 -5.59 10.41
CA ASN A 119 -0.16 -5.01 10.60
C ASN A 119 -0.25 -4.30 11.95
N GLU A 120 0.14 -4.98 13.05
CA GLU A 120 0.16 -4.44 14.41
C GLU A 120 0.99 -3.16 14.55
N GLU A 121 2.10 -3.05 13.80
CA GLU A 121 2.98 -1.87 13.81
C GLU A 121 2.49 -0.75 12.86
N MET A 122 1.80 -1.08 11.76
CA MET A 122 1.48 -0.12 10.70
C MET A 122 0.35 0.84 11.07
N TRP A 123 -0.79 0.32 11.54
CA TRP A 123 -1.96 1.18 11.77
C TRP A 123 -1.75 2.30 12.81
N PRO A 124 -1.06 2.07 13.96
CA PRO A 124 -0.88 3.13 14.95
C PRO A 124 0.02 4.24 14.41
N GLU A 125 1.04 3.85 13.63
CA GLU A 125 1.99 4.78 13.02
C GLU A 125 1.27 5.72 12.04
N TYR A 126 0.35 5.18 11.22
CA TYR A 126 -0.38 5.97 10.24
C TYR A 126 -1.46 6.83 10.88
N VAL A 127 -2.20 6.32 11.87
CA VAL A 127 -3.17 7.12 12.64
C VAL A 127 -2.47 8.30 13.34
N LYS A 128 -1.30 8.06 13.95
CA LYS A 128 -0.50 9.10 14.59
C LYS A 128 0.00 10.15 13.59
N ALA A 129 0.31 9.74 12.36
CA ALA A 129 0.79 10.61 11.32
C ALA A 129 -0.31 11.43 10.62
N GLN A 130 -1.59 11.06 10.78
CA GLN A 130 -2.69 11.72 10.09
C GLN A 130 -2.81 13.18 10.51
N LEU A 131 -2.92 14.05 9.52
CA LEU A 131 -3.19 15.46 9.71
C LEU A 131 -4.70 15.63 9.75
N VAL A 132 -5.21 16.40 10.70
CA VAL A 132 -6.64 16.62 10.86
C VAL A 132 -6.91 18.11 10.92
N GLU A 133 -7.84 18.56 10.08
CA GLU A 133 -8.40 19.91 10.14
C GLU A 133 -9.84 19.80 10.65
N PRO A 134 -10.14 20.40 11.82
CA PRO A 134 -11.46 20.29 12.40
C PRO A 134 -12.47 21.15 11.64
N LYS A 135 -13.68 20.64 11.41
CA LYS A 135 -14.80 21.39 10.81
C LYS A 135 -14.43 22.05 9.47
N ALA A 136 -13.81 21.30 8.56
CA ALA A 136 -13.31 21.82 7.30
C ALA A 136 -14.31 21.72 6.12
N ILE A 137 -15.28 20.81 6.20
CA ILE A 137 -16.27 20.59 5.14
C ILE A 137 -17.67 20.38 5.73
N ALA A 138 -18.70 20.91 5.08
CA ALA A 138 -20.09 20.61 5.42
C ALA A 138 -20.54 19.33 4.70
N ASP A 139 -21.20 18.43 5.41
CA ASP A 139 -21.91 17.30 4.81
C ASP A 139 -23.21 17.75 4.10
N PRO A 140 -23.95 16.84 3.43
CA PRO A 140 -25.20 17.20 2.75
C PRO A 140 -26.29 17.79 3.66
N GLN A 141 -26.20 17.58 4.97
CA GLN A 141 -27.11 18.10 5.99
C GLN A 141 -26.63 19.45 6.55
N GLY A 142 -25.47 19.94 6.11
CA GLY A 142 -24.87 21.18 6.56
C GLY A 142 -24.10 21.07 7.88
N VAL A 143 -23.87 19.86 8.39
CA VAL A 143 -23.07 19.64 9.61
C VAL A 143 -21.59 19.68 9.24
N MET A 144 -20.82 20.47 10.00
CA MET A 144 -19.38 20.59 9.77
C MET A 144 -18.64 19.35 10.25
N GLN A 145 -17.89 18.74 9.34
CA GLN A 145 -17.10 17.53 9.54
C GLN A 145 -15.60 17.85 9.50
N ASP A 146 -14.84 17.02 10.21
CA ASP A 146 -13.38 17.06 10.16
C ASP A 146 -12.89 16.42 8.87
N ILE A 147 -11.76 16.88 8.34
CA ILE A 147 -11.06 16.19 7.25
C ILE A 147 -9.72 15.67 7.76
N GLY A 148 -9.26 14.58 7.16
CA GLY A 148 -7.95 14.02 7.45
C GLY A 148 -7.16 13.69 6.20
N TRP A 149 -5.85 13.93 6.23
CA TRP A 149 -4.95 13.63 5.11
C TRP A 149 -3.56 13.26 5.60
N TRP A 150 -2.73 12.81 4.67
CA TRP A 150 -1.32 12.53 4.90
C TRP A 150 -0.44 13.25 3.89
N GLU A 151 0.82 13.47 4.28
CA GLU A 151 1.84 14.11 3.43
C GLU A 151 3.16 13.36 3.58
N ASN A 152 3.65 12.77 2.49
CA ASN A 152 4.85 11.95 2.44
C ASN A 152 6.10 12.82 2.23
N ALA A 153 7.30 12.26 2.40
CA ALA A 153 8.56 12.99 2.16
C ALA A 153 9.31 12.49 0.91
N ASP A 154 8.62 12.34 -0.22
CA ASP A 154 9.23 11.95 -1.51
C ASP A 154 9.30 13.10 -2.53
N ASN A 155 9.99 12.84 -3.65
CA ASN A 155 10.24 13.82 -4.70
C ASN A 155 9.06 13.97 -5.70
N HIS A 156 7.92 13.32 -5.45
CA HIS A 156 6.76 13.32 -6.35
C HIS A 156 5.56 13.95 -5.63
N SER A 157 5.47 15.30 -5.65
CA SER A 157 4.81 16.04 -4.57
C SER A 157 3.61 16.91 -4.93
N ASP A 158 2.68 16.45 -5.76
CA ASP A 158 1.34 17.05 -5.86
C ASP A 158 0.42 16.55 -4.72
N ARG A 159 0.84 16.84 -3.48
CA ARG A 159 0.16 16.50 -2.22
C ARG A 159 -1.14 17.30 -2.06
N PRO A 160 -2.11 16.86 -1.23
CA PRO A 160 -2.09 15.70 -0.33
C PRO A 160 -2.85 14.46 -0.83
N VAL A 161 -3.49 14.54 -2.00
CA VAL A 161 -4.47 13.53 -2.45
C VAL A 161 -3.83 12.16 -2.62
N MET A 162 -2.74 12.05 -3.39
CA MET A 162 -2.10 10.76 -3.66
C MET A 162 -1.50 10.11 -2.40
N ASP A 163 -0.95 10.93 -1.51
CA ASP A 163 -0.40 10.45 -0.23
C ASP A 163 -1.51 9.88 0.65
N THR A 164 -2.64 10.57 0.69
CA THR A 164 -3.85 10.09 1.37
C THR A 164 -4.36 8.79 0.74
N CYS A 165 -4.40 8.69 -0.59
CA CYS A 165 -4.74 7.43 -1.26
C CYS A 165 -3.83 6.28 -0.81
N LEU A 166 -2.51 6.44 -0.86
CA LEU A 166 -1.57 5.39 -0.47
C LEU A 166 -1.70 4.99 1.00
N ALA A 167 -1.89 5.95 1.90
CA ALA A 167 -2.11 5.69 3.33
C ALA A 167 -3.44 4.96 3.57
N SER A 168 -4.54 5.47 3.02
CA SER A 168 -5.87 4.86 3.15
C SER A 168 -5.92 3.46 2.53
N LEU A 169 -5.28 3.24 1.39
CA LEU A 169 -5.20 1.92 0.76
C LEU A 169 -4.41 0.90 1.61
N GLN A 170 -3.47 1.35 2.44
CA GLN A 170 -2.80 0.46 3.40
C GLN A 170 -3.68 0.14 4.61
N LEU A 171 -4.40 1.13 5.12
CA LEU A 171 -5.35 0.96 6.22
C LEU A 171 -6.61 0.16 5.83
N MET A 172 -6.91 0.01 4.53
CA MET A 172 -8.09 -0.73 4.05
C MET A 172 -8.16 -2.15 4.60
N VAL A 173 -7.02 -2.75 4.94
CA VAL A 173 -6.94 -4.10 5.52
C VAL A 173 -7.80 -4.28 6.77
N TYR A 174 -8.03 -3.20 7.51
CA TYR A 174 -8.89 -3.18 8.69
C TYR A 174 -10.38 -3.04 8.39
N TYR A 175 -10.76 -2.48 7.24
CA TYR A 175 -12.16 -2.14 6.97
C TYR A 175 -12.77 -2.95 5.82
N ARG A 176 -11.96 -3.54 4.93
CA ARG A 176 -12.42 -4.28 3.74
C ARG A 176 -12.16 -5.79 3.79
N TYR A 177 -11.13 -6.23 4.54
CA TYR A 177 -10.77 -7.65 4.69
C TYR A 177 -11.08 -8.26 6.08
N LEU A 178 -11.66 -7.48 7.01
CA LEU A 178 -12.54 -8.05 8.04
C LEU A 178 -13.69 -8.80 7.32
N PRO A 179 -14.31 -9.84 7.91
CA PRO A 179 -15.20 -10.76 7.19
C PRO A 179 -16.37 -10.04 6.53
N THR A 180 -16.17 -9.53 5.32
CA THR A 180 -17.12 -8.81 4.47
C THR A 180 -18.13 -9.76 3.82
N PHE A 181 -18.12 -11.04 4.23
CA PHE A 181 -19.30 -11.93 4.13
C PHE A 181 -20.30 -11.75 5.27
N LYS A 182 -20.04 -10.87 6.24
CA LYS A 182 -21.08 -10.32 7.11
C LYS A 182 -21.15 -8.83 6.84
N ALA A 183 -22.30 -8.39 6.34
CA ALA A 183 -22.63 -6.98 6.20
C ALA A 183 -22.30 -6.28 7.54
N VAL A 184 -21.27 -5.44 7.52
CA VAL A 184 -21.08 -4.47 8.58
C VAL A 184 -22.16 -3.43 8.36
N ASN A 185 -23.00 -3.19 9.36
CA ASN A 185 -23.94 -2.07 9.35
C ASN A 185 -23.09 -0.80 9.37
N ILE A 186 -22.80 -0.23 8.19
CA ILE A 186 -22.18 1.07 8.04
C ILE A 186 -23.26 2.08 8.43
N PRO A 187 -23.05 2.94 9.44
CA PRO A 187 -23.97 4.04 9.74
C PRO A 187 -24.23 4.85 8.45
N GLU A 188 -25.48 5.28 8.23
CA GLU A 188 -25.96 5.91 6.98
C GLU A 188 -25.14 7.12 6.48
N GLU A 189 -24.22 7.65 7.29
CA GLU A 189 -23.43 8.86 7.03
C GLU A 189 -22.30 8.68 5.97
N VAL A 190 -22.01 7.45 5.51
CA VAL A 190 -20.95 7.19 4.49
C VAL A 190 -21.49 6.63 3.17
N VAL A 191 -22.79 6.81 2.89
CA VAL A 191 -23.31 6.50 1.55
C VAL A 191 -22.93 7.63 0.61
N ALA A 192 -21.75 7.49 -0.02
CA ALA A 192 -21.49 8.21 -1.26
C ALA A 192 -22.69 7.95 -2.18
N THR A 193 -23.34 9.02 -2.65
CA THR A 193 -24.40 8.96 -3.64
C THR A 193 -23.81 8.50 -4.97
N SER A 194 -23.51 7.20 -5.08
CA SER A 194 -23.37 6.55 -6.37
C SER A 194 -24.76 6.59 -7.00
N THR A 195 -24.98 7.56 -7.89
CA THR A 195 -26.03 7.43 -8.90
C THR A 195 -25.82 6.08 -9.58
N ASP A 196 -26.82 5.20 -9.46
CA ASP A 196 -26.87 3.85 -10.01
C ASP A 196 -26.24 3.77 -11.41
N SER A 197 -24.94 3.49 -11.46
CA SER A 197 -24.36 2.75 -12.56
C SER A 197 -24.31 1.32 -12.07
N PRO A 198 -24.89 0.35 -12.78
CA PRO A 198 -24.76 -1.04 -12.40
C PRO A 198 -23.26 -1.33 -12.19
N ASP A 199 -22.93 -1.90 -11.03
CA ASP A 199 -21.61 -2.41 -10.74
C ASP A 199 -21.08 -3.14 -11.98
N ILE A 200 -19.84 -2.86 -12.37
CA ILE A 200 -19.20 -3.55 -13.47
C ILE A 200 -19.19 -5.04 -13.12
N GLN A 201 -20.06 -5.82 -13.77
CA GLN A 201 -19.98 -7.27 -13.70
C GLN A 201 -18.68 -7.70 -14.36
N VAL A 202 -17.73 -8.10 -13.52
CA VAL A 202 -16.50 -8.75 -14.00
C VAL A 202 -16.91 -10.16 -14.41
N ASP A 203 -17.17 -10.35 -15.70
CA ASP A 203 -17.40 -11.67 -16.29
C ASP A 203 -16.13 -12.51 -16.13
N ILE A 204 -16.15 -13.43 -15.18
CA ILE A 204 -15.07 -14.39 -14.94
C ILE A 204 -15.26 -15.61 -15.86
N ASN A 205 -15.49 -15.37 -17.15
CA ASN A 205 -15.51 -16.45 -18.14
C ASN A 205 -14.07 -16.66 -18.65
N LEU A 206 -13.33 -17.51 -17.93
CA LEU A 206 -12.01 -18.03 -18.30
C LEU A 206 -12.10 -19.29 -19.16
#